data_AF-A0A921N1T9-F1
#
_entry.id   AF-A0A921N1T9-F1
#
_cell.length_a   1.000
_cell.length_b   1.000
_cell.length_c   1.000
_cell.angle_alpha   90.00
_cell.angle_beta   90.00
_cell.angle_gamma   90.00
#
_symmetry.space_group_name_H-M   'P 1'
#
loop_
_entity.id
_entity.type
_entity.pdbx_description
1 polymer ?
#
loop_
_entity_poly.entity_id
_entity_poly.type
_entity_poly.pdbx_seq_one_letter_code
_entity_poly.pdbx_strand_id
1 'polypeptide(L)'
;MEYVVFDLEFNQGFDKTLNKTVSNEKCPFEIIQIGAIKLDSHFNIIGTFNSYVKPQIYKSIHPFVGKMTGIKSEDVIDAPPFHQVYKEFKKFVSTKKNTVLCVWGTGDLKELFRNITYYDLPYKTLSKSYINVQHYASMYFNNPAGKSIGLQNAIQILNLNQDKSYHNALNDAYYTAQVFIRIYNPSIVPDVYTYTTVKSNSIKRNTKKQINYDKLFAEFSKILQRNLTKEEKKIIDLAYKMGKTNQFLIESTIYKKR
;
A
#
# COMPACT_ATOMS: atom_id res chain seq x y z
N MET A 1 8.46 12.09 -23.13
CA MET A 1 8.16 11.54 -21.79
C MET A 1 8.36 10.04 -21.88
N GLU A 2 8.78 9.38 -20.80
CA GLU A 2 8.85 7.90 -20.75
C GLU A 2 8.03 7.45 -19.54
N TYR A 3 7.32 6.33 -19.70
CA TYR A 3 6.58 5.71 -18.60
C TYR A 3 7.26 4.38 -18.28
N VAL A 4 7.55 4.13 -17.00
CA VAL A 4 8.02 2.83 -16.54
C VAL A 4 6.94 2.25 -15.66
N VAL A 5 6.17 1.35 -16.25
CA VAL A 5 5.15 0.56 -15.57
C VAL A 5 5.86 -0.59 -14.88
N PHE A 6 5.71 -0.73 -13.56
CA PHE A 6 6.37 -1.80 -12.83
C PHE A 6 5.44 -2.42 -11.79
N ASP A 7 5.78 -3.65 -11.44
CA ASP A 7 5.13 -4.47 -10.42
C ASP A 7 6.21 -5.26 -9.66
N LEU A 8 5.90 -5.72 -8.45
CA LEU A 8 6.84 -6.36 -7.54
C LEU A 8 6.21 -7.58 -6.89
N GLU A 9 6.97 -8.67 -6.78
CA GLU A 9 6.61 -9.78 -5.90
C GLU A 9 7.42 -9.70 -4.61
N PHE A 10 6.77 -10.07 -3.49
CA PHE A 10 7.37 -9.98 -2.16
C PHE A 10 7.32 -11.30 -1.40
N ASN A 11 8.37 -11.54 -0.60
CA ASN A 11 8.38 -12.58 0.41
C ASN A 11 8.17 -12.00 1.82
N GLN A 12 7.72 -12.85 2.73
CA GLN A 12 7.54 -12.55 4.14
C GLN A 12 8.06 -13.71 5.00
N GLY A 13 8.32 -13.48 6.28
CA GLY A 13 8.83 -14.52 7.15
C GLY A 13 7.77 -15.57 7.47
N PHE A 14 8.20 -16.83 7.59
CA PHE A 14 7.35 -17.94 8.00
C PHE A 14 8.07 -18.83 8.99
N ASP A 15 7.53 -18.95 10.18
CA ASP A 15 7.95 -19.93 11.17
C ASP A 15 7.24 -21.26 10.90
N LYS A 16 7.99 -22.24 10.39
CA LYS A 16 7.48 -23.58 10.10
C LYS A 16 7.10 -24.37 11.36
N THR A 17 7.75 -24.10 12.49
CA THR A 17 7.50 -24.81 13.75
C THR A 17 6.20 -24.34 14.39
N LEU A 18 5.94 -23.03 14.33
CA LEU A 18 4.73 -22.41 14.87
C LEU A 18 3.59 -22.29 13.85
N ASN A 19 3.86 -22.62 12.58
CA ASN A 19 2.96 -22.45 11.45
C ASN A 19 2.40 -21.01 11.37
N LYS A 20 3.28 -20.01 11.52
CA LYS A 20 2.89 -18.59 11.65
C LYS A 20 3.76 -17.68 10.80
N THR A 21 3.15 -16.65 10.22
CA THR A 21 3.87 -15.54 9.57
C THR A 21 4.62 -14.73 10.62
N VAL A 22 5.88 -14.44 10.34
CA VAL A 22 6.74 -13.57 11.15
C VAL A 22 7.24 -12.43 10.28
N SER A 23 7.45 -11.25 10.88
CA SER A 23 7.76 -10.04 10.12
C SER A 23 8.85 -9.25 10.84
N ASN A 24 9.87 -8.85 10.10
CA ASN A 24 10.78 -7.78 10.47
C ASN A 24 10.00 -6.46 10.43
N GLU A 25 9.99 -5.68 11.51
CA GLU A 25 9.23 -4.41 11.57
C GLU A 25 9.71 -3.37 10.55
N LYS A 26 11.01 -3.37 10.23
CA LYS A 26 11.60 -2.42 9.28
C LYS A 26 11.33 -2.82 7.83
N CYS A 27 11.19 -4.12 7.56
CA CYS A 27 10.91 -4.63 6.22
C CYS A 27 10.04 -5.91 6.24
N PRO A 28 8.73 -5.79 6.49
CA PRO A 28 7.78 -6.91 6.49
C PRO A 28 7.75 -7.81 5.24
N PHE A 29 8.04 -7.20 4.10
CA PHE A 29 7.88 -7.67 2.73
C PHE A 29 9.18 -7.36 2.01
N GLU A 30 9.95 -8.40 1.75
CA GLU A 30 11.22 -8.35 1.04
C GLU A 30 10.96 -8.60 -0.44
N ILE A 31 11.46 -7.74 -1.32
CA ILE A 31 11.27 -7.89 -2.77
C ILE A 31 12.00 -9.15 -3.25
N ILE A 32 11.31 -10.02 -4.00
CA ILE A 32 11.84 -11.25 -4.60
C ILE A 32 11.74 -11.28 -6.13
N GLN A 33 10.96 -10.39 -6.74
CA GLN A 33 10.96 -10.17 -8.19
C GLN A 33 10.65 -8.69 -8.49
N ILE A 34 11.31 -8.15 -9.52
CA ILE A 34 10.99 -6.85 -10.10
C ILE A 34 10.69 -7.06 -11.58
N GLY A 35 9.49 -6.66 -12.00
CA GLY A 35 9.07 -6.66 -13.41
C GLY A 35 8.70 -5.26 -13.85
N ALA A 36 9.13 -4.85 -15.05
CA ALA A 36 8.77 -3.55 -15.59
C ALA A 36 8.72 -3.51 -17.12
N ILE A 37 7.83 -2.66 -17.63
CA ILE A 37 7.67 -2.29 -19.03
C ILE A 37 7.94 -0.80 -19.18
N LYS A 38 8.78 -0.45 -20.15
CA LYS A 38 9.04 0.94 -20.52
C LYS A 38 8.27 1.30 -21.78
N LEU A 39 7.54 2.40 -21.70
CA LEU A 39 6.79 2.98 -22.80
C LEU A 39 7.40 4.33 -23.20
N ASP A 40 7.43 4.62 -24.50
CA ASP A 40 7.71 5.96 -25.01
C ASP A 40 6.49 6.89 -24.89
N SER A 41 6.57 8.11 -25.43
CA SER A 41 5.47 9.07 -25.41
C SER A 41 4.29 8.71 -26.31
N HIS A 42 4.45 7.74 -27.21
CA HIS A 42 3.39 7.22 -28.08
C HIS A 42 2.88 5.87 -27.59
N PHE A 43 3.24 5.47 -26.36
CA PHE A 43 2.89 4.20 -25.75
C PHE A 43 3.45 2.95 -26.43
N ASN A 44 4.50 3.10 -27.24
CA ASN A 44 5.23 1.94 -27.75
C ASN A 44 6.09 1.35 -26.65
N ILE A 45 6.12 0.02 -26.55
CA ILE A 45 7.03 -0.68 -25.65
C ILE A 45 8.46 -0.56 -26.20
N ILE A 46 9.33 0.12 -25.45
CA ILE A 46 10.74 0.36 -25.81
C ILE A 46 11.73 -0.36 -24.89
N GLY A 47 11.23 -1.13 -23.91
CA GLY A 47 12.09 -1.94 -23.06
C GLY A 47 11.32 -2.75 -22.03
N THR A 48 11.94 -3.83 -21.60
CA THR A 48 11.45 -4.70 -20.54
C THR A 48 12.55 -4.92 -19.50
N PHE A 49 12.16 -5.07 -18.24
CA PHE A 49 13.05 -5.41 -17.14
C PHE A 49 12.41 -6.54 -16.35
N ASN A 50 13.15 -7.62 -16.09
CA ASN A 50 12.69 -8.71 -15.26
C ASN A 50 13.88 -9.28 -14.50
N SER A 51 13.79 -9.33 -13.19
CA SER A 51 14.83 -9.92 -12.35
C SER A 51 14.22 -10.50 -11.09
N TYR A 52 14.58 -11.74 -10.77
CA TYR A 52 14.46 -12.24 -9.41
C TYR A 52 15.47 -11.54 -8.50
N VAL A 53 15.19 -11.57 -7.20
CA VAL A 53 16.01 -10.99 -6.15
C VAL A 53 16.25 -12.05 -5.08
N LYS A 54 17.51 -12.25 -4.71
CA LYS A 54 17.88 -13.19 -3.65
C LYS A 54 17.43 -12.67 -2.28
N PRO A 55 16.54 -13.38 -1.56
CA PRO A 55 16.12 -12.99 -0.22
C PRO A 55 17.30 -13.06 0.76
N GLN A 56 17.49 -12.00 1.54
CA GLN A 56 18.50 -11.92 2.61
C GLN A 56 17.86 -11.85 3.99
N ILE A 57 16.64 -11.31 4.09
CA ILE A 57 15.85 -11.22 5.34
C ILE A 57 15.09 -12.53 5.57
N TYR A 58 14.29 -12.96 4.59
CA TYR A 58 13.46 -14.15 4.65
C TYR A 58 13.97 -15.20 3.67
N LYS A 59 15.01 -15.94 4.08
CA LYS A 59 15.72 -16.90 3.21
C LYS A 59 14.87 -18.06 2.69
N SER A 60 13.73 -18.34 3.30
CA SER A 60 12.76 -19.33 2.83
C SER A 60 11.55 -18.64 2.24
N ILE A 61 11.10 -19.09 1.07
CA ILE A 61 9.85 -18.62 0.49
C ILE A 61 8.67 -19.03 1.37
N HIS A 62 7.83 -18.07 1.73
CA HIS A 62 6.60 -18.33 2.47
C HIS A 62 5.67 -19.24 1.66
N PRO A 63 5.07 -20.30 2.23
CA PRO A 63 4.28 -21.28 1.45
C PRO A 63 3.14 -20.65 0.64
N PHE A 64 2.41 -19.69 1.22
CA PHE A 64 1.38 -18.94 0.51
C PHE A 64 1.93 -18.12 -0.66
N VAL A 65 3.09 -17.46 -0.48
CA VAL A 65 3.73 -16.66 -1.53
C VAL A 65 4.17 -17.57 -2.68
N GLY A 66 4.82 -18.69 -2.37
CA GLY A 66 5.25 -19.65 -3.39
C GLY A 66 4.06 -20.27 -4.14
N LYS A 67 2.95 -20.55 -3.45
CA LYS A 67 1.72 -21.04 -4.12
C LYS A 67 1.09 -19.98 -5.03
N MET A 68 1.07 -18.73 -4.60
CA MET A 68 0.44 -17.63 -5.34
C MET A 68 1.26 -17.22 -6.57
N THR A 69 2.58 -17.05 -6.40
CA THR A 69 3.48 -16.52 -7.43
C THR A 69 4.15 -17.60 -8.28
N GLY A 70 4.15 -18.85 -7.81
CA GLY A 70 4.92 -19.93 -8.41
C GLY A 70 6.43 -19.85 -8.14
N ILE A 71 6.92 -18.78 -7.49
CA ILE A 71 8.33 -18.61 -7.18
C ILE A 71 8.76 -19.62 -6.13
N LYS A 72 9.83 -20.36 -6.44
CA LYS A 72 10.45 -21.34 -5.57
C LYS A 72 11.81 -20.84 -5.08
N SER A 73 12.35 -21.53 -4.08
CA SER A 73 13.70 -21.24 -3.58
C SER A 73 14.78 -21.36 -4.67
N GLU A 74 14.62 -22.30 -5.61
CA GLU A 74 15.54 -22.52 -6.73
C GLU A 74 15.61 -21.32 -7.69
N ASP A 75 14.51 -20.57 -7.86
CA ASP A 75 14.46 -19.39 -8.74
C ASP A 75 15.24 -18.19 -8.17
N VAL A 76 15.39 -18.15 -6.84
CA VAL A 76 15.92 -16.96 -6.13
C VAL A 76 17.25 -17.19 -5.42
N ILE A 77 17.68 -18.44 -5.20
CA ILE A 77 18.88 -18.74 -4.41
C ILE A 77 20.16 -18.21 -5.06
N ASP A 78 20.22 -18.25 -6.40
CA ASP A 78 21.34 -17.77 -7.22
C ASP A 78 21.05 -16.42 -7.90
N ALA A 79 19.90 -15.83 -7.62
CA ALA A 79 19.57 -14.50 -8.12
C ALA A 79 20.50 -13.42 -7.51
N PRO A 80 20.64 -12.26 -8.16
CA PRO A 80 21.39 -11.16 -7.58
C PRO A 80 20.70 -10.60 -6.31
N PRO A 81 21.45 -10.11 -5.32
CA PRO A 81 20.87 -9.46 -4.14
C PRO A 81 20.21 -8.12 -4.51
N PHE A 82 19.28 -7.65 -3.66
CA PHE A 82 18.44 -6.49 -3.94
C PHE A 82 19.22 -5.24 -4.37
N HIS A 83 20.35 -4.96 -3.73
CA HIS A 83 21.16 -3.78 -4.05
C HIS A 83 21.70 -3.78 -5.48
N GLN A 84 22.01 -4.95 -6.07
CA GLN A 84 22.45 -5.07 -7.45
C GLN A 84 21.25 -4.90 -8.40
N VAL A 85 20.15 -5.61 -8.14
CA VAL A 85 18.95 -5.52 -8.97
C VAL A 85 18.37 -4.10 -8.98
N TYR A 86 18.32 -3.44 -7.82
CA TYR A 86 17.89 -2.05 -7.72
C TYR A 86 18.78 -1.10 -8.52
N LYS A 87 20.10 -1.32 -8.55
CA LYS A 87 21.02 -0.48 -9.35
C LYS A 87 20.67 -0.56 -10.84
N GLU A 88 20.43 -1.77 -11.35
CA GLU A 88 20.05 -1.96 -12.76
C GLU A 88 18.62 -1.47 -13.04
N PHE A 89 17.66 -1.72 -12.15
CA PHE A 89 16.30 -1.19 -12.27
C PHE A 89 16.29 0.34 -12.28
N LYS A 90 17.07 0.97 -11.41
CA LYS A 90 17.23 2.43 -11.38
C LYS A 90 17.85 2.95 -12.67
N LYS A 91 18.85 2.27 -13.25
CA LYS A 91 19.40 2.61 -14.57
C LYS A 91 18.34 2.48 -15.66
N PHE A 92 17.50 1.45 -15.59
CA PHE A 92 16.35 1.28 -16.47
C PHE A 92 15.35 2.43 -16.33
N VAL A 93 15.03 2.90 -15.12
CA VAL A 93 14.14 4.06 -14.90
C VAL A 93 14.77 5.38 -15.37
N SER A 94 16.04 5.62 -15.07
CA SER A 94 16.71 6.91 -15.23
C SER A 94 17.30 7.16 -16.63
N THR A 95 16.76 6.53 -17.69
CA THR A 95 17.24 6.77 -19.06
C THR A 95 16.99 8.19 -19.58
N LYS A 96 15.95 8.87 -19.07
CA LYS A 96 15.64 10.28 -19.40
C LYS A 96 15.25 11.07 -18.16
N LYS A 97 15.42 12.40 -18.21
CA LYS A 97 15.13 13.34 -17.09
C LYS A 97 13.66 13.36 -16.65
N ASN A 98 12.73 12.90 -17.49
CA ASN A 98 11.27 13.00 -17.26
C ASN A 98 10.57 11.63 -17.33
N THR A 99 11.18 10.60 -16.75
CA THR A 99 10.54 9.29 -16.61
C THR A 99 9.47 9.33 -15.52
N VAL A 100 8.28 8.82 -15.78
CA VAL A 100 7.19 8.65 -14.81
C VAL A 100 7.07 7.19 -14.45
N LEU A 101 7.00 6.91 -13.16
CA LEU A 101 6.73 5.56 -12.65
C LEU A 101 5.23 5.28 -12.71
N CYS A 102 4.81 4.12 -13.20
CA CYS A 102 3.43 3.71 -13.20
C CYS A 102 3.32 2.41 -12.40
N VAL A 103 2.36 2.34 -11.49
CA VAL A 103 2.08 1.15 -10.69
C VAL A 103 0.60 0.86 -10.74
N TRP A 104 0.22 -0.41 -10.60
CA TRP A 104 -1.19 -0.73 -10.46
C TRP A 104 -1.73 -0.05 -9.21
N GLY A 105 -1.15 -0.29 -8.03
CA GLY A 105 -1.48 0.41 -6.79
C GLY A 105 -0.25 1.02 -6.11
N THR A 106 -0.43 1.94 -5.16
CA THR A 106 0.69 2.56 -4.43
C THR A 106 1.45 1.61 -3.49
N GLY A 107 1.01 0.35 -3.39
CA GLY A 107 1.67 -0.69 -2.60
C GLY A 107 3.10 -0.91 -3.05
N ASP A 108 3.33 -1.10 -4.35
CA ASP A 108 4.65 -1.38 -4.91
C ASP A 108 5.63 -0.23 -4.70
N LEU A 109 5.17 1.00 -4.85
CA LEU A 109 5.98 2.18 -4.52
C LEU A 109 6.37 2.19 -3.04
N LYS A 110 5.41 1.97 -2.14
CA LYS A 110 5.69 1.93 -0.70
C LYS A 110 6.74 0.87 -0.36
N GLU A 111 6.60 -0.31 -0.94
CA GLU A 111 7.47 -1.45 -0.66
C GLU A 111 8.85 -1.31 -1.31
N LEU A 112 8.93 -0.75 -2.52
CA LEU A 112 10.18 -0.34 -3.17
C LEU A 112 10.99 0.60 -2.28
N PHE A 113 10.39 1.72 -1.86
CA PHE A 113 11.09 2.71 -1.04
C PHE A 113 11.42 2.19 0.37
N ARG A 114 10.61 1.28 0.93
CA ARG A 114 10.94 0.63 2.20
C ARG A 114 12.15 -0.30 2.07
N ASN A 115 12.21 -1.13 1.03
CA ASN A 115 13.37 -1.98 0.77
C ASN A 115 14.63 -1.13 0.49
N ILE A 116 14.52 -0.08 -0.31
CA ILE A 116 15.61 0.89 -0.53
C ILE A 116 16.13 1.47 0.79
N THR A 117 15.21 1.87 1.67
CA THR A 117 15.57 2.44 2.98
C THR A 117 16.18 1.40 3.91
N TYR A 118 15.66 0.16 3.92
CA TYR A 118 16.17 -0.92 4.75
C TYR A 118 17.62 -1.26 4.43
N TYR A 119 17.97 -1.28 3.14
CA TYR A 119 19.31 -1.56 2.63
C TYR A 119 20.22 -0.31 2.50
N ASP A 120 19.78 0.85 3.02
CA ASP A 120 20.50 2.13 2.95
C ASP A 120 20.94 2.53 1.52
N LEU A 121 20.06 2.31 0.55
CA LEU A 121 20.35 2.56 -0.87
C LEU A 121 19.95 3.99 -1.30
N PRO A 122 20.64 4.58 -2.29
CA PRO A 122 20.34 5.94 -2.73
C PRO A 122 19.05 6.02 -3.55
N TYR A 123 18.04 6.72 -3.04
CA TYR A 123 16.76 6.98 -3.74
C TYR A 123 16.63 8.38 -4.36
N LYS A 124 17.50 9.35 -4.05
CA LYS A 124 17.36 10.76 -4.48
C LYS A 124 17.28 10.96 -6.00
N THR A 125 17.92 10.07 -6.75
CA THR A 125 18.01 10.11 -8.22
C THR A 125 16.95 9.24 -8.90
N LEU A 126 16.16 8.46 -8.15
CA LEU A 126 15.02 7.74 -8.69
C LEU A 126 13.91 8.74 -8.98
N SER A 127 13.14 8.53 -10.06
CA SER A 127 12.01 9.40 -10.34
C SER A 127 11.01 9.40 -9.18
N LYS A 128 10.56 10.59 -8.79
CA LYS A 128 9.48 10.76 -7.80
C LYS A 128 8.12 10.95 -8.48
N SER A 129 8.11 11.16 -9.80
CA SER A 129 6.87 11.33 -10.55
C SER A 129 6.23 9.96 -10.74
N TYR A 130 4.97 9.81 -10.36
CA TYR A 130 4.27 8.54 -10.49
C TYR A 130 2.80 8.67 -10.89
N ILE A 131 2.25 7.60 -11.45
CA ILE A 131 0.83 7.43 -11.76
C ILE A 131 0.33 6.16 -11.06
N ASN A 132 -0.74 6.29 -10.30
CA ASN A 132 -1.51 5.16 -9.77
C ASN A 132 -2.55 4.74 -10.82
N VAL A 133 -2.24 3.70 -11.61
CA VAL A 133 -3.09 3.25 -12.72
C VAL A 133 -4.44 2.74 -12.22
N GLN A 134 -4.49 2.07 -11.06
CA GLN A 134 -5.74 1.58 -10.46
C GLN A 134 -6.69 2.73 -10.11
N HIS A 135 -6.18 3.86 -9.64
CA HIS A 135 -7.02 5.03 -9.35
C HIS A 135 -7.74 5.51 -10.61
N TYR A 136 -6.99 5.74 -11.70
CA TYR A 136 -7.55 6.17 -12.97
C TYR A 136 -8.42 5.11 -13.63
N ALA A 137 -8.06 3.82 -13.53
CA ALA A 137 -8.89 2.72 -14.01
C ALA A 137 -10.22 2.67 -13.27
N SER A 138 -10.22 2.85 -11.95
CA SER A 138 -11.45 2.85 -11.14
C SER A 138 -12.37 4.01 -11.54
N MET A 139 -11.82 5.18 -11.86
CA MET A 139 -12.59 6.30 -12.41
C MET A 139 -13.14 5.98 -13.80
N TYR A 140 -12.30 5.44 -14.69
CA TYR A 140 -12.68 5.09 -16.07
C TYR A 140 -13.85 4.10 -16.12
N PHE A 141 -13.88 3.12 -15.22
CA PHE A 141 -14.97 2.13 -15.12
C PHE A 141 -16.15 2.55 -14.23
N ASN A 142 -16.19 3.82 -13.77
CA ASN A 142 -17.24 4.34 -12.90
C ASN A 142 -17.45 3.51 -11.62
N ASN A 143 -16.36 3.03 -11.01
CA ASN A 143 -16.44 2.29 -9.76
C ASN A 143 -17.02 3.15 -8.62
N PRO A 144 -17.80 2.56 -7.69
CA PRO A 144 -18.28 3.28 -6.52
C PRO A 144 -17.14 3.88 -5.70
N ALA A 145 -17.38 5.05 -5.12
CA ALA A 145 -16.42 5.71 -4.24
C ALA A 145 -15.94 4.75 -3.12
N GLY A 146 -14.62 4.66 -2.94
CA GLY A 146 -13.98 3.77 -1.98
C GLY A 146 -13.79 2.32 -2.46
N LYS A 147 -14.21 1.95 -3.67
CA LYS A 147 -13.96 0.64 -4.27
C LYS A 147 -12.99 0.74 -5.45
N SER A 148 -11.78 0.24 -5.27
CA SER A 148 -10.81 0.14 -6.36
C SER A 148 -11.04 -1.12 -7.20
N ILE A 149 -10.88 -1.02 -8.52
CA ILE A 149 -10.91 -2.18 -9.41
C ILE A 149 -9.63 -3.02 -9.25
N GLY A 150 -9.74 -4.35 -9.31
CA GLY A 150 -8.58 -5.25 -9.38
C GLY A 150 -8.02 -5.35 -10.80
N LEU A 151 -6.72 -5.63 -10.95
CA LEU A 151 -6.07 -5.69 -12.27
C LEU A 151 -6.75 -6.73 -13.18
N GLN A 152 -7.01 -7.92 -12.66
CA GLN A 152 -7.72 -9.00 -13.37
C GLN A 152 -9.09 -8.55 -13.88
N ASN A 153 -9.87 -7.85 -13.05
CA ASN A 153 -11.18 -7.34 -13.46
C ASN A 153 -11.06 -6.28 -14.57
N ALA A 154 -10.07 -5.39 -14.48
CA ALA A 154 -9.83 -4.38 -15.51
C ALA A 154 -9.43 -5.03 -16.84
N ILE A 155 -8.56 -6.05 -16.81
CA ILE A 155 -8.16 -6.84 -17.99
C ILE A 155 -9.39 -7.49 -18.64
N GLN A 156 -10.26 -8.12 -17.84
CA GLN A 156 -11.48 -8.77 -18.31
C GLN A 156 -12.44 -7.77 -18.96
N ILE A 157 -12.72 -6.64 -18.32
CA ILE A 157 -13.64 -5.62 -18.86
C ILE A 157 -13.12 -5.03 -20.17
N LEU A 158 -11.80 -4.86 -20.30
CA LEU A 158 -11.17 -4.37 -21.53
C LEU A 158 -11.00 -5.43 -22.61
N ASN A 159 -11.40 -6.68 -22.36
CA ASN A 159 -11.22 -7.82 -23.26
C ASN A 159 -9.78 -7.98 -23.75
N LEU A 160 -8.80 -7.78 -22.85
CA LEU A 160 -7.39 -8.01 -23.20
C LEU A 160 -7.11 -9.51 -23.28
N ASN A 161 -6.18 -9.90 -24.16
CA ASN A 161 -5.74 -11.30 -24.26
C ASN A 161 -5.04 -11.73 -22.97
N GLN A 162 -5.55 -12.79 -22.32
CA GLN A 162 -5.08 -13.30 -21.04
C GLN A 162 -4.18 -14.53 -21.21
N ASP A 163 -3.08 -14.36 -21.95
CA ASP A 163 -2.15 -15.44 -22.31
C ASP A 163 -1.00 -15.63 -21.30
N LYS A 164 -0.89 -14.74 -20.32
CA LYS A 164 0.17 -14.73 -19.29
C LYS A 164 -0.40 -14.99 -17.90
N SER A 165 0.37 -15.71 -17.10
CA SER A 165 0.03 -16.02 -15.70
C SER A 165 0.05 -14.76 -14.83
N TYR A 166 -0.90 -14.68 -13.90
CA TYR A 166 -0.95 -13.68 -12.83
C TYR A 166 0.06 -13.98 -11.72
N HIS A 167 0.34 -12.97 -10.89
CA HIS A 167 1.31 -13.06 -9.78
C HIS A 167 2.73 -13.34 -10.27
N ASN A 168 3.06 -12.70 -11.38
CA ASN A 168 4.40 -12.63 -11.92
C ASN A 168 4.65 -11.16 -12.27
N ALA A 169 5.64 -10.56 -11.63
CA ALA A 169 5.85 -9.12 -11.70
C ALA A 169 5.97 -8.58 -13.14
N LEU A 170 6.61 -9.32 -14.06
CA LEU A 170 6.73 -8.85 -15.46
C LEU A 170 5.38 -8.89 -16.18
N ASN A 171 4.62 -9.96 -15.98
CA ASN A 171 3.30 -10.13 -16.61
C ASN A 171 2.30 -9.11 -16.08
N ASP A 172 2.29 -8.87 -14.76
CA ASP A 172 1.40 -7.91 -14.14
C ASP A 172 1.79 -6.46 -14.51
N ALA A 173 3.09 -6.16 -14.64
CA ALA A 173 3.55 -4.89 -15.24
C ALA A 173 3.09 -4.75 -16.71
N TYR A 174 3.14 -5.82 -17.50
CA TYR A 174 2.65 -5.83 -18.88
C TYR A 174 1.16 -5.58 -18.96
N TYR A 175 0.34 -6.28 -18.18
CA TYR A 175 -1.09 -6.03 -18.16
C TYR A 175 -1.43 -4.64 -17.64
N THR A 176 -0.74 -4.17 -16.62
CA THR A 176 -0.89 -2.79 -16.13
C THR A 176 -0.59 -1.79 -17.23
N ALA A 177 0.46 -2.03 -18.04
CA ALA A 177 0.77 -1.20 -19.20
C ALA A 177 -0.35 -1.23 -20.24
N GLN A 178 -0.87 -2.41 -20.59
CA GLN A 178 -1.98 -2.53 -21.54
C GLN A 178 -3.25 -1.82 -21.06
N VAL A 179 -3.60 -1.97 -19.78
CA VAL A 179 -4.72 -1.23 -19.16
C VAL A 179 -4.45 0.28 -19.24
N PHE A 180 -3.26 0.72 -18.82
CA PHE A 180 -2.87 2.13 -18.84
C PHE A 180 -3.02 2.74 -20.24
N ILE A 181 -2.54 2.07 -21.28
CA ILE A 181 -2.66 2.50 -22.68
C ILE A 181 -4.13 2.63 -23.09
N ARG A 182 -4.98 1.68 -22.68
CA ARG A 182 -6.39 1.64 -23.07
C ARG A 182 -7.25 2.71 -22.42
N ILE A 183 -6.92 3.08 -21.18
CA ILE A 183 -7.66 4.10 -20.40
C ILE A 183 -7.03 5.49 -20.52
N TYR A 184 -5.88 5.60 -21.19
CA TYR A 184 -5.11 6.84 -21.22
C TYR A 184 -5.94 7.98 -21.80
N ASN A 185 -5.89 9.11 -21.10
CA ASN A 185 -6.43 10.37 -21.59
C ASN A 185 -5.64 11.54 -20.97
N PRO A 186 -5.72 12.76 -21.55
CA PRO A 186 -4.91 13.90 -21.09
C PRO A 186 -5.16 14.35 -19.64
N SER A 187 -6.26 13.93 -18.99
CA SER A 187 -6.49 14.25 -17.58
C SER A 187 -5.67 13.39 -16.62
N ILE A 188 -5.04 12.31 -17.11
CA ILE A 188 -4.12 11.50 -16.31
C ILE A 188 -2.82 12.26 -16.14
N VAL A 189 -2.65 12.84 -14.96
CA VAL A 189 -1.46 13.59 -14.59
C VAL A 189 -0.64 12.83 -13.53
N PRO A 190 0.70 12.86 -13.62
CA PRO A 190 1.53 12.29 -12.58
C PRO A 190 1.47 13.08 -11.28
N ASP A 191 1.45 12.36 -10.16
CA ASP A 191 1.65 12.89 -8.82
C ASP A 191 3.13 12.79 -8.40
N VAL A 192 3.46 13.42 -7.28
CA VAL A 192 4.79 13.34 -6.67
C VAL A 192 4.76 12.39 -5.47
N TYR A 193 5.48 11.28 -5.56
CA TYR A 193 5.62 10.35 -4.46
C TYR A 193 6.60 10.90 -3.42
N THR A 194 6.10 11.07 -2.20
CA THR A 194 6.93 11.43 -1.05
C THR A 194 6.95 10.27 -0.07
N TYR A 195 8.06 9.54 -0.03
CA TYR A 195 8.25 8.50 0.97
C TYR A 195 8.53 9.12 2.33
N THR A 196 7.56 9.05 3.23
CA THR A 196 7.76 9.35 4.64
C THR A 196 8.11 8.06 5.37
N THR A 197 9.38 7.93 5.76
CA THR A 197 9.74 6.96 6.80
C THR A 197 8.91 7.30 8.02
N VAL A 198 8.03 6.40 8.43
CA VAL A 198 7.43 6.52 9.76
C VAL A 198 8.60 6.39 10.72
N LYS A 199 9.13 7.52 11.19
CA LYS A 199 10.00 7.49 12.36
C LYS A 199 9.18 6.78 13.42
N SER A 200 9.78 5.80 14.08
CA SER A 200 9.36 5.38 15.41
C SER A 200 9.62 6.54 16.40
N ASN A 201 9.09 7.72 16.11
CA ASN A 201 8.61 8.56 17.18
C ASN A 201 7.40 7.80 17.63
N SER A 202 7.49 7.15 18.80
CA SER A 202 6.38 6.60 19.53
C SER A 202 5.09 7.19 19.00
N ILE A 203 4.42 6.47 18.10
CA ILE A 203 2.98 6.61 18.03
C ILE A 203 2.67 6.13 19.44
N LYS A 204 2.54 7.08 20.39
CA LYS A 204 1.59 6.93 21.47
C LYS A 204 0.39 6.55 20.66
N ARG A 205 0.16 5.24 20.51
CA ARG A 205 -1.14 4.69 20.18
C ARG A 205 -1.97 5.56 21.10
N ASN A 206 -2.82 6.41 20.55
CA ASN A 206 -3.89 6.96 21.35
C ASN A 206 -4.58 5.68 21.80
N THR A 207 -4.15 5.16 22.94
CA THR A 207 -4.75 4.04 23.63
C THR A 207 -6.14 4.57 23.73
N LYS A 208 -7.06 3.99 22.95
CA LYS A 208 -8.45 4.43 22.91
C LYS A 208 -8.82 4.54 24.38
N LYS A 209 -8.99 5.77 24.87
CA LYS A 209 -9.19 6.01 26.30
C LYS A 209 -10.50 5.31 26.62
N GLN A 210 -10.40 4.14 27.25
CA GLN A 210 -11.56 3.36 27.64
C GLN A 210 -12.12 4.01 28.90
N ILE A 211 -13.43 4.17 28.92
CA ILE A 211 -14.11 4.72 30.09
C ILE A 211 -14.03 3.66 31.19
N ASN A 212 -13.61 4.08 32.37
CA ASN A 212 -13.77 3.26 33.57
C ASN A 212 -15.20 3.48 34.09
N TYR A 213 -16.11 2.59 33.67
CA TYR A 213 -17.53 2.68 34.05
C TYR A 213 -17.74 2.54 35.55
N ASP A 214 -16.90 1.77 36.25
CA ASP A 214 -17.02 1.61 37.70
C ASP A 214 -16.77 2.93 38.43
N LYS A 215 -15.73 3.67 38.03
CA LYS A 215 -15.46 5.01 38.56
C LYS A 215 -16.55 6.02 38.18
N LEU A 216 -17.02 5.96 36.93
CA LEU A 216 -18.10 6.83 36.46
C LEU A 216 -19.38 6.62 37.30
N PHE A 217 -19.79 5.37 37.48
CA PHE A 217 -20.98 5.04 38.28
C PHE A 217 -20.78 5.34 39.76
N ALA A 218 -19.58 5.13 40.32
CA ALA A 218 -19.28 5.51 41.69
C ALA A 218 -19.43 7.02 41.92
N GLU A 219 -19.00 7.84 40.97
CA GLU A 219 -19.14 9.30 41.07
C GLU A 219 -20.61 9.73 41.06
N PHE A 220 -21.41 9.18 40.14
CA PHE A 220 -22.86 9.42 40.12
C PHE A 220 -23.55 8.91 41.39
N SER A 221 -23.17 7.74 41.90
CA SER A 221 -23.69 7.22 43.18
C SER A 221 -23.34 8.12 44.36
N LYS A 222 -22.14 8.72 44.37
CA LYS A 222 -21.72 9.68 45.39
C LYS A 222 -22.52 10.97 45.31
N ILE A 223 -22.70 11.53 44.10
CA ILE A 223 -23.49 12.76 43.88
C ILE A 223 -24.94 12.56 44.30
N LEU A 224 -25.53 11.42 43.95
CA LEU A 224 -26.92 11.10 44.26
C LEU A 224 -27.11 10.52 45.67
N GLN A 225 -26.02 10.29 46.41
CA GLN A 225 -25.98 9.66 47.74
C GLN A 225 -26.75 8.33 47.83
N ARG A 226 -26.77 7.57 46.73
CA ARG A 226 -27.44 6.27 46.66
C ARG A 226 -26.85 5.38 45.57
N ASN A 227 -27.18 4.10 45.64
CA ASN A 227 -26.80 3.16 44.58
C ASN A 227 -27.62 3.43 43.30
N LEU A 228 -26.94 3.33 42.16
CA LEU A 228 -27.58 3.41 40.85
C LEU A 228 -28.28 2.10 40.50
N THR A 229 -29.50 2.20 39.98
CA THR A 229 -30.22 1.06 39.40
C THR A 229 -29.58 0.61 38.07
N LYS A 230 -29.96 -0.58 37.59
CA LYS A 230 -29.47 -1.09 36.30
C LYS A 230 -29.89 -0.20 35.12
N GLU A 231 -31.07 0.42 35.20
CA GLU A 231 -31.59 1.31 34.17
C GLU A 231 -30.84 2.65 34.15
N GLU A 232 -30.56 3.22 35.32
CA GLU A 232 -29.80 4.46 35.44
C GLU A 232 -28.38 4.32 34.88
N LYS A 233 -27.72 3.17 35.14
CA LYS A 233 -26.41 2.86 34.54
C LYS A 233 -26.47 2.80 33.01
N LYS A 234 -27.54 2.25 32.43
CA LYS A 234 -27.75 2.22 30.97
C LYS A 234 -27.99 3.62 30.39
N ILE A 235 -28.77 4.45 31.08
CA ILE A 235 -29.04 5.84 30.67
C ILE A 235 -27.73 6.65 30.68
N ILE A 236 -26.91 6.52 31.72
CA ILE A 236 -25.60 7.20 31.83
C ILE A 236 -24.65 6.75 30.71
N ASP A 237 -24.59 5.44 30.42
CA ASP A 237 -23.78 4.91 29.30
C ASP A 237 -24.25 5.48 27.94
N LEU A 238 -25.56 5.50 27.71
CA LEU A 238 -26.14 6.02 26.48
C LEU A 238 -25.88 7.51 26.31
N ALA A 239 -26.10 8.31 27.36
CA ALA A 239 -25.83 9.75 27.35
C ALA A 239 -24.36 10.05 27.05
N TYR A 240 -23.42 9.29 27.62
CA TYR A 240 -22.00 9.44 27.33
C TYR A 240 -21.68 9.12 25.86
N LYS A 241 -22.26 8.04 25.31
CA LYS A 241 -22.08 7.66 23.89
C LYS A 241 -22.63 8.73 22.95
N MET A 242 -23.80 9.30 23.26
CA MET A 242 -24.44 10.38 22.51
C MET A 242 -23.66 11.70 22.60
N GLY A 243 -23.02 11.98 23.74
CA GLY A 243 -22.11 13.12 23.87
C GLY A 243 -20.88 13.02 22.97
N LYS A 244 -20.37 11.80 22.73
CA LYS A 244 -19.22 11.56 21.84
C LYS A 244 -19.51 11.77 20.36
N THR A 245 -20.77 11.67 19.94
CA THR A 245 -21.14 11.83 18.53
C THR A 245 -21.35 13.29 18.14
N ASN A 246 -21.22 14.24 19.09
CA ASN A 246 -21.50 15.67 18.91
C ASN A 246 -22.90 15.97 18.33
N GLN A 247 -23.81 14.99 18.37
CA GLN A 247 -25.10 15.02 17.68
C GLN A 247 -26.04 16.12 18.18
N PHE A 248 -25.81 16.63 19.39
CA PHE A 248 -26.68 17.60 20.07
C PHE A 248 -25.96 18.91 20.39
N LEU A 249 -24.77 19.13 19.82
CA LEU A 249 -24.06 20.41 19.96
C LEU A 249 -24.64 21.42 18.97
N ILE A 250 -24.90 22.63 19.44
CA ILE A 250 -25.32 23.78 18.63
C ILE A 250 -24.14 24.74 18.56
N GLU A 251 -23.89 25.32 17.39
CA GLU A 251 -22.88 26.37 17.25
C GLU A 251 -23.33 27.64 17.99
N SER A 252 -22.55 28.07 18.98
CA SER A 252 -22.81 29.34 19.65
C SER A 252 -22.24 30.48 18.81
N THR A 253 -23.11 31.30 18.22
CA THR A 253 -22.72 32.63 17.75
C THR A 253 -22.29 33.44 18.96
N ILE A 254 -20.98 33.64 19.09
CA ILE A 254 -20.38 34.52 20.09
C ILE A 254 -20.98 35.92 19.92
N TYR A 255 -21.74 36.38 20.92
CA TYR A 255 -21.97 37.81 21.11
C TYR A 255 -20.60 38.47 21.27
N LYS A 256 -20.18 39.27 20.28
CA LYS A 256 -19.10 40.23 20.47
C LYS A 256 -19.50 41.13 21.63
N LYS A 257 -18.88 40.95 22.80
CA LYS A 257 -18.82 41.99 23.83
C LYS A 257 -18.19 43.21 23.16
N ARG A 258 -18.97 44.28 23.06
CA ARG A 258 -18.45 45.64 22.84
C ARG A 258 -17.60 46.05 24.03
#